data_AF-A0A3A9GVE2-F1
#
_entry.id   AF-A0A3A9GVE2-F1
#
_cell.length_a   1.000
_cell.length_b   1.000
_cell.length_c   1.000
_cell.angle_alpha   90.00
_cell.angle_beta   90.00
_cell.angle_gamma   90.00
#
_symmetry.space_group_name_H-M   'P 1'
#
loop_
_entity.id
_entity.type
_entity.pdbx_description
1 polymer ?
#
loop_
_entity_poly.entity_id
_entity_poly.type
_entity_poly.pdbx_seq_one_letter_code
_entity_poly.pdbx_strand_id
1 'polypeptide(L)'
;MVSKKKPDALSMGYFITLIAKYYFSDELNTKQLSNIVKERILAFDLENYQEYKYHNKIVSTCEGLFNNSIDRTFKEREYIPIFENELKFISSLPNDRQKKLMFTFFAVARYMDCDGWINKKTSKDISEVFKLANVTLASDKRNELLHELYANGYITFGKKVNNLNIKVSLDNSGEISYKVREFSNIGNQYIGNFKKGYKQCKSCGKNYRIKSENDYSSKYCQKCAKEKHKQVNRICMKKSREKEKSVQSLVS
;
A
#
# COMPACT_ATOMS: atom_id res chain seq x y z
N MET A 1 -8.88 3.23 -16.00
CA MET A 1 -9.41 2.63 -14.75
C MET A 1 -10.34 1.49 -15.11
N VAL A 2 -10.09 0.25 -14.66
CA VAL A 2 -10.79 -0.99 -15.12
C VAL A 2 -11.98 -1.40 -14.21
N SER A 3 -12.18 -0.73 -13.07
CA SER A 3 -13.34 -0.97 -12.20
C SER A 3 -14.26 0.26 -12.16
N LYS A 4 -15.53 0.10 -12.59
CA LYS A 4 -16.59 1.11 -12.46
C LYS A 4 -17.09 1.32 -11.02
N LYS A 5 -16.23 1.07 -10.01
CA LYS A 5 -16.59 1.22 -8.60
C LYS A 5 -15.59 2.15 -7.93
N LYS A 6 -16.10 3.15 -7.23
CA LYS A 6 -15.31 3.98 -6.32
C LYS A 6 -14.78 3.11 -5.17
N PRO A 7 -13.51 3.26 -4.75
CA PRO A 7 -13.01 2.58 -3.56
C PRO A 7 -13.77 3.06 -2.30
N ASP A 8 -14.30 2.11 -1.51
CA ASP A 8 -15.14 2.40 -0.33
C ASP A 8 -14.47 3.32 0.70
N ALA A 9 -13.14 3.28 0.79
CA ALA A 9 -12.37 4.08 1.74
C ALA A 9 -12.17 5.56 1.32
N LEU A 10 -12.57 5.93 0.10
CA LEU A 10 -12.30 7.25 -0.46
C LEU A 10 -13.42 8.24 -0.14
N SER A 11 -13.13 9.32 0.58
CA SER A 11 -14.15 10.36 0.83
C SER A 11 -14.66 10.96 -0.48
N MET A 12 -15.92 11.39 -0.53
CA MET A 12 -16.47 11.99 -1.75
C MET A 12 -15.76 13.29 -2.13
N GLY A 13 -15.41 14.11 -1.13
CA GLY A 13 -14.65 15.33 -1.35
C GLY A 13 -13.28 15.06 -1.99
N TYR A 14 -12.54 14.06 -1.50
CA TYR A 14 -11.23 13.72 -2.07
C TYR A 14 -11.36 13.07 -3.45
N PHE A 15 -12.40 12.26 -3.67
CA PHE A 15 -12.70 11.70 -4.99
C PHE A 15 -12.96 12.78 -6.05
N ILE A 16 -13.75 13.81 -5.70
CA ILE A 16 -13.98 14.98 -6.54
C ILE A 16 -12.66 15.66 -6.89
N THR A 17 -11.77 15.86 -5.91
CA THR A 17 -10.44 16.45 -6.15
C THR A 17 -9.59 15.60 -7.09
N LEU A 18 -9.60 14.28 -6.98
CA LEU A 18 -8.85 13.41 -7.88
C LEU A 18 -9.37 13.48 -9.32
N ILE A 19 -10.69 13.45 -9.52
CA ILE A 19 -11.29 13.57 -10.86
C ILE A 19 -10.98 14.95 -11.45
N ALA A 20 -11.16 16.01 -10.66
CA ALA A 20 -10.89 17.38 -11.09
C ALA A 20 -9.42 17.55 -11.51
N LYS A 21 -8.47 17.03 -10.73
CA LYS A 21 -7.04 17.04 -11.10
C LYS A 21 -6.75 16.24 -12.37
N TYR A 22 -7.35 15.06 -12.53
CA TYR A 22 -7.09 14.18 -13.66
C TYR A 22 -7.56 14.78 -15.00
N TYR A 23 -8.68 15.49 -15.00
CA TYR A 23 -9.24 16.15 -16.18
C TYR A 23 -8.88 17.64 -16.28
N PHE A 24 -8.04 18.15 -15.39
CA PHE A 24 -7.58 19.54 -15.44
C PHE A 24 -6.71 19.74 -16.68
N SER A 25 -7.02 20.79 -17.44
CA SER A 25 -6.23 21.26 -18.58
C SER A 25 -6.31 22.78 -18.60
N ASP A 26 -5.21 23.45 -18.94
CA ASP A 26 -5.15 24.92 -19.01
C ASP A 26 -6.04 25.50 -20.13
N GLU A 27 -6.51 24.66 -21.07
CA GLU A 27 -7.45 25.05 -22.14
C GLU A 27 -8.92 25.07 -21.67
N LEU A 28 -9.23 24.54 -20.49
CA LEU A 28 -10.59 24.47 -19.97
C LEU A 28 -10.90 25.68 -19.10
N ASN A 29 -12.18 26.08 -19.10
CA ASN A 29 -12.72 27.01 -18.12
C ASN A 29 -13.30 26.26 -16.91
N THR A 30 -13.40 26.93 -15.76
CA THR A 30 -13.96 26.40 -14.50
C THR A 30 -15.31 25.68 -14.70
N LYS A 31 -16.19 26.26 -15.52
CA LYS A 31 -17.52 25.69 -15.83
C LYS A 31 -17.42 24.38 -16.62
N GLN A 32 -16.52 24.32 -17.60
CA GLN A 32 -16.30 23.14 -18.42
C GLN A 32 -15.71 22.00 -17.58
N LEU A 33 -14.69 22.30 -16.76
CA LEU A 33 -14.11 21.32 -15.84
C LEU A 33 -15.15 20.81 -14.84
N SER A 34 -15.97 21.69 -14.28
CA SER A 34 -17.06 21.30 -13.35
C SER A 34 -18.06 20.35 -14.01
N ASN A 35 -18.42 20.59 -15.27
CA ASN A 35 -19.32 19.71 -16.02
C ASN A 35 -18.69 18.34 -16.28
N ILE A 36 -17.42 18.30 -16.71
CA ILE A 36 -16.68 17.04 -16.90
C ILE A 36 -16.64 16.25 -15.58
N VAL A 37 -16.35 16.90 -14.45
CA VAL A 37 -16.32 16.23 -13.14
C VAL A 37 -17.68 15.63 -12.79
N LYS A 38 -18.78 16.35 -13.02
CA LYS A 38 -20.14 15.85 -12.77
C LYS A 38 -20.47 14.63 -13.63
N GLU A 39 -20.25 14.71 -14.94
CA GLU A 39 -20.49 13.61 -15.88
C GLU A 39 -19.68 12.37 -15.48
N ARG A 40 -18.42 12.56 -15.08
CA ARG A 40 -17.56 11.46 -14.67
C ARG A 40 -18.03 10.84 -13.36
N ILE A 41 -18.46 11.62 -12.39
CA ILE A 41 -19.03 11.08 -11.14
C ILE A 41 -20.30 10.28 -11.41
N LEU A 42 -21.19 10.78 -12.27
CA LEU A 42 -22.42 10.07 -12.67
C LEU A 42 -22.09 8.73 -13.34
N ALA A 43 -21.03 8.67 -14.14
CA ALA A 43 -20.59 7.43 -14.78
C ALA A 43 -20.08 6.34 -13.81
N PHE A 44 -19.79 6.68 -12.54
CA PHE A 44 -19.42 5.70 -11.52
C PHE A 44 -20.63 5.03 -10.83
N ASP A 45 -21.86 5.46 -11.14
CA ASP A 45 -23.11 4.87 -10.64
C ASP A 45 -23.08 4.65 -9.11
N LEU A 46 -22.77 5.73 -8.38
CA LEU A 46 -22.59 5.70 -6.94
C LEU A 46 -23.95 5.69 -6.23
N GLU A 47 -24.21 4.63 -5.46
CA GLU A 47 -25.38 4.55 -4.59
C GLU A 47 -25.44 5.79 -3.66
N ASN A 48 -26.59 6.48 -3.68
CA ASN A 48 -26.88 7.69 -2.88
C ASN A 48 -26.09 8.96 -3.26
N TYR A 49 -25.48 9.04 -4.45
CA TYR A 49 -24.94 10.31 -4.92
C TYR A 49 -26.04 11.33 -5.21
N GLN A 50 -25.88 12.53 -4.66
CA GLN A 50 -26.79 13.65 -4.85
C GLN A 50 -25.99 14.86 -5.32
N GLU A 51 -26.13 15.21 -6.60
CA GLU A 51 -25.32 16.25 -7.23
C GLU A 51 -25.39 17.58 -6.46
N TYR A 52 -26.59 18.00 -6.04
CA TYR A 52 -26.78 19.26 -5.32
C TYR A 52 -25.97 19.35 -4.03
N LYS A 53 -25.77 18.24 -3.30
CA LYS A 53 -24.96 18.21 -2.06
C LYS A 53 -23.48 18.47 -2.32
N TYR A 54 -23.00 18.09 -3.50
CA TYR A 54 -21.58 18.17 -3.85
C TYR A 54 -21.27 19.27 -4.87
N HIS A 55 -22.29 19.97 -5.38
CA HIS A 55 -22.14 21.03 -6.37
C HIS A 55 -21.12 22.09 -5.93
N ASN A 56 -21.32 22.69 -4.76
CA ASN A 56 -20.42 23.71 -4.21
C ASN A 56 -19.00 23.17 -4.01
N LYS A 57 -18.87 21.89 -3.63
CA LYS A 57 -17.57 21.25 -3.47
C LYS A 57 -16.85 21.05 -4.81
N ILE A 58 -17.58 20.67 -5.86
CA ILE A 58 -17.03 20.53 -7.22
C ILE A 58 -16.55 21.88 -7.73
N VAL A 59 -17.40 22.91 -7.65
CA VAL A 59 -17.09 24.26 -8.14
C VAL A 59 -15.87 24.83 -7.39
N SER A 60 -15.89 24.84 -6.06
CA SER A 60 -14.75 25.33 -5.25
C SER A 60 -13.45 24.56 -5.51
N THR A 61 -13.53 23.25 -5.80
CA THR A 61 -12.35 22.45 -6.14
C THR A 61 -11.81 22.81 -7.53
N CYS A 62 -12.68 23.04 -8.52
CA CYS A 62 -12.28 23.45 -9.85
C CYS A 62 -11.68 24.86 -9.82
N GLU A 63 -12.34 25.82 -9.17
CA GLU A 63 -11.81 27.17 -8.94
C GLU A 63 -10.46 27.11 -8.22
N GLY A 64 -10.35 26.23 -7.22
CA GLY A 64 -9.14 25.99 -6.47
C GLY A 64 -7.93 25.54 -7.30
N LEU A 65 -8.18 24.80 -8.38
CA LEU A 65 -7.12 24.36 -9.31
C LEU A 65 -6.68 25.49 -10.23
N PHE A 66 -7.62 26.32 -10.72
CA PHE A 66 -7.30 27.47 -11.57
C PHE A 66 -6.59 28.59 -10.80
N ASN A 67 -7.00 28.85 -9.55
CA ASN A 67 -6.40 29.88 -8.70
C ASN A 67 -5.15 29.42 -7.92
N ASN A 68 -4.66 28.20 -8.16
CA ASN A 68 -3.51 27.58 -7.49
C ASN A 68 -3.61 27.42 -5.97
N SER A 69 -4.81 27.52 -5.38
CA SER A 69 -5.02 27.17 -3.96
C SER A 69 -5.00 25.66 -3.72
N ILE A 70 -5.25 24.86 -4.76
CA ILE A 70 -5.15 23.42 -4.76
C ILE A 70 -4.00 23.02 -5.67
N ASP A 71 -3.05 22.26 -5.11
CA ASP A 71 -1.94 21.69 -5.86
C ASP A 71 -2.45 20.88 -7.07
N ARG A 72 -1.96 21.19 -8.27
CA ARG A 72 -2.36 20.53 -9.51
C ARG A 72 -1.75 19.13 -9.63
N THR A 73 -0.62 18.89 -8.97
CA THR A 73 0.12 17.64 -9.11
C THR A 73 -0.44 16.54 -8.21
N PHE A 74 -0.23 15.29 -8.64
CA PHE A 74 -0.41 14.14 -7.78
C PHE A 74 0.84 13.97 -6.92
N LYS A 75 0.66 13.70 -5.63
CA LYS A 75 1.77 13.38 -4.74
C LYS A 75 2.28 11.98 -5.06
N GLU A 76 3.22 11.90 -5.99
CA GLU A 76 3.95 10.67 -6.28
C GLU A 76 5.19 10.60 -5.41
N ARG A 77 5.39 9.45 -4.75
CA ARG A 77 6.60 9.17 -3.99
C ARG A 77 7.22 7.90 -4.54
N GLU A 78 8.44 8.01 -5.06
CA GLU A 78 9.20 6.85 -5.58
C GLU A 78 9.47 5.81 -4.50
N TYR A 79 9.73 6.28 -3.27
CA TYR A 79 9.96 5.44 -2.12
C TYR A 79 9.62 6.16 -0.82
N ILE A 80 9.47 5.36 0.24
CA ILE A 80 9.41 5.86 1.61
C ILE A 80 10.71 5.51 2.32
N PRO A 81 11.42 6.52 2.86
CA PRO A 81 12.64 6.27 3.61
C PRO A 81 12.30 5.67 4.98
N ILE A 82 13.08 4.68 5.39
CA ILE A 82 13.13 4.20 6.77
C ILE A 82 14.57 4.38 7.24
N PHE A 83 14.71 5.03 8.38
CA PHE A 83 16.00 5.46 8.91
C PHE A 83 16.65 4.36 9.75
N GLU A 84 17.98 4.41 9.87
CA GLU A 84 18.73 3.42 10.63
C GLU A 84 18.30 3.40 12.12
N ASN A 85 18.04 4.55 12.72
CA ASN A 85 17.58 4.66 14.11
C ASN A 85 16.25 3.93 14.33
N GLU A 86 15.32 4.06 13.38
CA GLU A 86 14.04 3.34 13.39
C GLU A 86 14.26 1.83 13.30
N LEU A 87 15.19 1.38 12.45
CA LEU A 87 15.51 -0.05 12.31
C LEU A 87 16.21 -0.62 13.54
N LYS A 88 17.14 0.13 14.15
CA LYS A 88 17.78 -0.24 15.42
C LYS A 88 16.71 -0.44 16.50
N PHE A 89 15.81 0.52 16.63
CA PHE A 89 14.66 0.43 17.53
C PHE A 89 13.76 -0.77 17.22
N ILE A 90 13.40 -1.03 15.96
CA ILE A 90 12.56 -2.18 15.60
C ILE A 90 13.28 -3.50 15.93
N SER A 91 14.60 -3.57 15.71
CA SER A 91 15.36 -4.79 15.96
C SER A 91 15.46 -5.16 17.44
N SER A 92 15.40 -4.17 18.35
CA SER A 92 15.44 -4.39 19.81
C SER A 92 14.12 -4.93 20.39
N LEU A 93 13.01 -4.84 19.65
CA LEU A 93 11.74 -5.39 20.11
C LEU A 93 11.82 -6.92 20.32
N PRO A 94 11.09 -7.49 21.28
CA PRO A 94 11.20 -8.92 21.59
C PRO A 94 10.58 -9.81 20.51
N ASN A 95 9.41 -9.42 19.99
CA ASN A 95 8.57 -10.31 19.19
C ASN A 95 8.51 -9.90 17.72
N ASP A 96 8.64 -10.87 16.80
CA ASP A 96 8.49 -10.63 15.34
C ASP A 96 7.19 -9.90 14.98
N ARG A 97 6.10 -10.16 15.73
CA ARG A 97 4.81 -9.48 15.53
C ARG A 97 4.92 -7.98 15.82
N GLN A 98 5.56 -7.61 16.93
CA GLN A 98 5.81 -6.21 17.28
C GLN A 98 6.76 -5.57 16.26
N LYS A 99 7.81 -6.29 15.82
CA LYS A 99 8.74 -5.81 14.78
C LYS A 99 8.04 -5.46 13.47
N LYS A 100 7.23 -6.41 12.97
CA LYS A 100 6.44 -6.23 11.74
C LYS A 100 5.47 -5.06 11.85
N LEU A 101 4.80 -4.93 12.99
CA LEU A 101 3.81 -3.90 13.20
C LEU A 101 4.47 -2.51 13.28
N MET A 102 5.53 -2.36 14.08
CA MET A 102 6.25 -1.10 14.19
C MET A 102 6.87 -0.66 12.86
N PHE A 103 7.50 -1.58 12.13
CA PHE A 103 8.02 -1.27 10.79
C PHE A 103 6.91 -0.75 9.85
N THR A 104 5.73 -1.36 9.91
CA THR A 104 4.58 -0.92 9.12
C THR A 104 4.06 0.44 9.58
N PHE A 105 4.04 0.71 10.88
CA PHE A 105 3.66 2.00 11.43
C PHE A 105 4.60 3.13 10.98
N PHE A 106 5.92 2.92 10.99
CA PHE A 106 6.87 3.89 10.44
C PHE A 106 6.63 4.15 8.95
N ALA A 107 6.47 3.09 8.15
CA ALA A 107 6.21 3.22 6.72
C ALA A 107 4.91 3.99 6.44
N VAL A 108 3.83 3.68 7.16
CA VAL A 108 2.53 4.35 6.98
C VAL A 108 2.58 5.79 7.51
N ALA A 109 3.19 6.05 8.66
CA ALA A 109 3.30 7.39 9.21
C ALA A 109 4.07 8.33 8.27
N ARG A 110 5.16 7.84 7.68
CA ARG A 110 5.94 8.60 6.68
C ARG A 110 5.20 8.75 5.35
N TYR A 111 4.36 7.80 4.97
CA TYR A 111 3.47 7.94 3.82
C TYR A 111 2.45 9.05 4.04
N MET A 112 1.84 9.07 5.23
CA MET A 112 0.80 10.04 5.58
C MET A 112 1.36 11.45 5.76
N ASP A 113 2.64 11.58 6.11
CA ASP A 113 3.34 12.86 6.25
C ASP A 113 2.65 13.82 7.24
N CYS A 114 2.15 13.25 8.34
CA CYS A 114 1.33 13.93 9.34
C CYS A 114 1.99 13.84 10.72
N ASP A 115 3.24 14.29 10.89
CA ASP A 115 3.94 14.33 12.19
C ASP A 115 3.85 12.99 12.98
N GLY A 116 4.06 11.87 12.29
CA GLY A 116 4.02 10.53 12.89
C GLY A 116 2.63 9.93 13.07
N TRP A 117 1.55 10.63 12.72
CA TRP A 117 0.19 10.11 12.82
C TRP A 117 -0.19 9.20 11.66
N ILE A 118 -0.78 8.05 12.00
CA ILE A 118 -1.26 7.05 11.03
C ILE A 118 -2.73 7.29 10.62
N ASN A 119 -3.44 8.19 11.33
CA ASN A 119 -4.77 8.72 10.97
C ASN A 119 -5.82 7.64 10.61
N LYS A 120 -5.96 6.61 11.44
CA LYS A 120 -6.91 5.51 11.30
C LYS A 120 -8.01 5.67 12.35
N LYS A 121 -9.24 6.01 11.91
CA LYS A 121 -10.33 6.40 12.83
C LYS A 121 -11.14 5.19 13.29
N THR A 122 -11.29 4.18 12.44
CA THR A 122 -12.15 3.02 12.68
C THR A 122 -11.35 1.73 12.89
N SER A 123 -11.94 0.76 13.59
CA SER A 123 -11.36 -0.59 13.78
C SER A 123 -11.05 -1.31 12.46
N LYS A 124 -11.86 -1.07 11.41
CA LYS A 124 -11.60 -1.55 10.05
C LYS A 124 -10.28 -0.99 9.50
N ASP A 125 -10.06 0.30 9.68
CA ASP A 125 -8.86 0.98 9.19
C ASP A 125 -7.60 0.45 9.90
N ILE A 126 -7.68 0.21 11.22
CA ILE A 126 -6.60 -0.46 11.95
C ILE A 126 -6.38 -1.87 11.43
N SER A 127 -7.45 -2.62 11.18
CA SER A 127 -7.37 -3.97 10.63
C SER A 127 -6.63 -4.01 9.30
N GLU A 128 -6.73 -2.97 8.46
CA GLU A 128 -5.93 -2.84 7.24
C GLU A 128 -4.44 -2.70 7.53
N VAL A 129 -4.07 -1.91 8.55
CA VAL A 129 -2.66 -1.76 8.93
C VAL A 129 -2.09 -3.09 9.43
N PHE A 130 -2.85 -3.85 10.20
CA PHE A 130 -2.47 -5.21 10.61
C PHE A 130 -2.33 -6.17 9.42
N LYS A 131 -3.20 -6.04 8.40
CA LYS A 131 -3.07 -6.80 7.14
C LYS A 131 -1.79 -6.42 6.39
N LEU A 132 -1.47 -5.12 6.29
CA LEU A 132 -0.22 -4.63 5.67
C LEU A 132 1.02 -5.15 6.42
N ALA A 133 0.95 -5.21 7.75
CA ALA A 133 1.98 -5.78 8.61
C ALA A 133 2.09 -7.31 8.52
N ASN A 134 1.17 -7.99 7.83
CA ASN A 134 1.09 -9.46 7.81
C ASN A 134 1.03 -10.06 9.23
N VAL A 135 0.25 -9.43 10.12
CA VAL A 135 -0.01 -9.88 11.48
C VAL A 135 -1.49 -10.27 11.58
N THR A 136 -1.76 -11.57 11.58
CA THR A 136 -3.12 -12.11 11.72
C THR A 136 -3.40 -12.40 13.19
N LEU A 137 -4.29 -11.62 13.79
CA LEU A 137 -4.73 -11.76 15.18
C LEU A 137 -6.25 -11.52 15.26
N ALA A 138 -6.90 -12.08 16.29
CA ALA A 138 -8.26 -11.73 16.68
C ALA A 138 -8.32 -10.28 17.20
N SER A 139 -9.51 -9.67 17.24
CA SER A 139 -9.68 -8.26 17.63
C SER A 139 -9.05 -7.96 19.00
N ASP A 140 -9.34 -8.79 20.00
CA ASP A 140 -8.86 -8.59 21.38
C ASP A 140 -7.34 -8.67 21.46
N LYS A 141 -6.75 -9.67 20.77
CA LYS A 141 -5.29 -9.83 20.66
C LYS A 141 -4.61 -8.68 19.91
N ARG A 142 -5.29 -7.99 19.00
CA ARG A 142 -4.76 -6.76 18.39
C ARG A 142 -4.72 -5.63 19.39
N ASN A 143 -5.78 -5.48 20.18
CA ASN A 143 -5.84 -4.44 21.22
C ASN A 143 -4.80 -4.69 22.32
N GLU A 144 -4.60 -5.94 22.75
CA GLU A 144 -3.52 -6.32 23.66
C GLU A 144 -2.15 -5.90 23.11
N LEU A 145 -1.85 -6.25 21.85
CA LEU A 145 -0.58 -5.90 21.22
C LEU A 145 -0.38 -4.38 21.11
N LEU A 146 -1.43 -3.63 20.79
CA LEU A 146 -1.38 -2.16 20.75
C LEU A 146 -1.16 -1.58 22.16
N HIS A 147 -1.81 -2.15 23.16
CA HIS A 147 -1.65 -1.74 24.55
C HIS A 147 -0.24 -2.00 25.07
N GLU A 148 0.37 -3.16 24.74
CA GLU A 148 1.78 -3.44 25.05
C GLU A 148 2.72 -2.39 24.46
N LEU A 149 2.53 -2.02 23.18
CA LEU A 149 3.34 -1.00 22.53
C LEU A 149 3.16 0.38 23.19
N TYR A 150 1.95 0.69 23.63
CA TYR A 150 1.64 1.94 24.33
C TYR A 150 2.25 1.97 25.74
N ALA A 151 2.09 0.89 26.52
CA ALA A 151 2.61 0.78 27.88
C ALA A 151 4.14 0.91 27.91
N ASN A 152 4.82 0.41 26.87
CA ASN A 152 6.27 0.56 26.70
C ASN A 152 6.70 1.93 26.12
N GLY A 153 5.75 2.83 25.85
CA GLY A 153 6.03 4.18 25.33
C GLY A 153 6.41 4.23 23.85
N TYR A 154 6.21 3.15 23.08
CA TYR A 154 6.59 3.08 21.66
C TYR A 154 5.59 3.78 20.74
N ILE A 155 4.33 3.82 21.16
CA ILE A 155 3.25 4.49 20.44
C ILE A 155 2.44 5.37 21.40
N THR A 156 1.78 6.38 20.86
CA THR A 156 0.82 7.20 21.60
C THR A 156 -0.55 7.16 20.92
N PHE A 157 -1.60 7.12 21.73
CA PHE A 157 -2.97 7.20 21.25
C PHE A 157 -3.48 8.65 21.23
N GLY A 158 -4.43 8.94 20.34
CA GLY A 158 -5.16 10.20 20.36
C GLY A 158 -5.95 10.38 21.66
N LYS A 159 -6.05 11.62 22.14
CA LYS A 159 -6.81 11.96 23.37
C LYS A 159 -8.32 11.68 23.27
N LYS A 160 -8.87 11.56 22.06
CA LYS A 160 -10.31 11.34 21.84
C LYS A 160 -10.61 9.83 21.83
N VAL A 161 -11.47 9.40 22.75
CA VAL A 161 -11.86 7.98 22.94
C VAL A 161 -12.42 7.32 21.66
N ASN A 162 -13.13 8.08 20.82
CA ASN A 162 -13.72 7.56 19.57
C ASN A 162 -12.72 7.53 18.39
N ASN A 163 -11.45 7.84 18.62
CA ASN A 163 -10.46 7.94 17.56
C ASN A 163 -9.28 7.03 17.85
N LEU A 164 -9.16 5.94 17.08
CA LEU A 164 -8.07 4.97 17.21
C LEU A 164 -6.78 5.44 16.51
N ASN A 165 -6.57 6.75 16.44
CA ASN A 165 -5.38 7.33 15.88
C ASN A 165 -4.16 6.96 16.73
N ILE A 166 -3.13 6.47 16.04
CA ILE A 166 -1.84 6.11 16.60
C ILE A 166 -0.79 7.08 16.09
N LYS A 167 0.05 7.60 16.98
CA LYS A 167 1.25 8.37 16.66
C LYS A 167 2.50 7.58 17.02
N VAL A 168 3.46 7.58 16.10
CA VAL A 168 4.82 7.07 16.31
C VAL A 168 5.80 8.23 16.32
N SER A 169 6.87 8.09 17.11
CA SER A 169 7.97 9.06 17.12
C SER A 169 8.85 8.85 15.90
N LEU A 170 8.71 9.72 14.91
CA LEU A 170 9.57 9.71 13.73
C LEU A 170 10.87 10.43 14.04
N ASP A 171 11.99 9.77 13.76
CA ASP A 171 13.30 10.38 13.83
C ASP A 171 13.84 10.57 12.41
N ASN A 172 14.15 11.81 12.05
CA ASN A 172 14.69 12.17 10.73
C ASN A 172 16.21 12.36 10.75
N SER A 173 16.87 12.17 11.90
CA SER A 173 18.27 12.57 12.13
C SER A 173 19.31 11.52 11.72
N GLY A 174 19.07 10.73 10.67
CA GLY A 174 19.99 9.65 10.29
C GLY A 174 20.07 9.35 8.79
N GLU A 175 20.81 8.30 8.47
CA GLU A 175 20.90 7.77 7.11
C GLU A 175 19.68 6.91 6.75
N ILE A 176 19.29 6.96 5.47
CA ILE A 176 18.21 6.13 4.92
C ILE A 176 18.75 4.71 4.75
N SER A 177 18.36 3.82 5.64
CA SER A 177 18.79 2.42 5.61
C SER A 177 17.90 1.55 4.73
N TYR A 178 16.62 1.91 4.56
CA TYR A 178 15.71 1.16 3.70
C TYR A 178 14.74 2.05 2.93
N LYS A 179 14.41 1.63 1.69
CA LYS A 179 13.50 2.34 0.79
C LYS A 179 12.30 1.44 0.47
N VAL A 180 11.16 1.72 1.08
CA VAL A 180 9.91 1.00 0.79
C VAL A 180 9.34 1.54 -0.53
N ARG A 181 9.35 0.72 -1.58
CA ARG A 181 8.80 1.08 -2.91
C ARG A 181 7.39 0.58 -3.12
N GLU A 182 7.08 -0.60 -2.60
CA GLU A 182 5.78 -1.23 -2.74
C GLU A 182 5.03 -1.25 -1.41
N PHE A 183 3.80 -0.76 -1.40
CA PHE A 183 2.91 -0.79 -0.24
C PHE A 183 2.17 -2.13 -0.07
N SER A 184 2.81 -3.23 -0.50
CA SER A 184 2.26 -4.57 -0.38
C SER A 184 3.11 -5.41 0.56
N ASN A 185 2.48 -6.13 1.50
CA ASN A 185 3.15 -7.06 2.40
C ASN A 185 4.31 -6.43 3.22
N ILE A 186 4.18 -5.20 3.70
CA ILE A 186 5.23 -4.42 4.36
C ILE A 186 5.90 -5.18 5.51
N GLY A 187 5.11 -5.82 6.39
CA GLY A 187 5.71 -6.59 7.48
C GLY A 187 6.50 -7.83 7.01
N ASN A 188 6.19 -8.37 5.83
CA ASN A 188 7.02 -9.44 5.26
C ASN A 188 8.32 -8.88 4.66
N GLN A 189 8.29 -7.68 4.08
CA GLN A 189 9.51 -6.99 3.60
C GLN A 189 10.52 -6.80 4.74
N TYR A 190 10.05 -6.41 5.93
CA TYR A 190 10.93 -6.32 7.11
C TYR A 190 11.64 -7.64 7.39
N ILE A 191 10.88 -8.72 7.60
CA ILE A 191 11.47 -10.02 7.94
C ILE A 191 12.36 -10.56 6.82
N GLY A 192 11.98 -10.37 5.56
CA GLY A 192 12.75 -10.84 4.41
C GLY A 192 14.10 -10.13 4.24
N ASN A 193 14.26 -8.93 4.79
CA ASN A 193 15.47 -8.12 4.62
C ASN A 193 16.34 -8.09 5.88
N PHE A 194 15.72 -8.10 7.07
CA PHE A 194 16.44 -7.88 8.33
C PHE A 194 16.55 -9.14 9.20
N LYS A 195 15.68 -10.15 9.00
CA LYS A 195 15.75 -11.39 9.79
C LYS A 195 16.65 -12.42 9.12
N LYS A 196 17.71 -12.84 9.82
CA LYS A 196 18.63 -13.88 9.34
C LYS A 196 17.88 -15.18 9.01
N GLY A 197 18.22 -15.79 7.87
CA GLY A 197 17.67 -17.06 7.42
C GLY A 197 16.28 -16.99 6.77
N TYR A 198 15.73 -15.80 6.53
CA TYR A 198 14.45 -15.61 5.84
C TYR A 198 14.61 -14.75 4.58
N LYS A 199 13.80 -15.05 3.55
CA LYS A 199 13.67 -14.23 2.34
C LYS A 199 12.21 -14.03 1.98
N GLN A 200 11.93 -12.94 1.29
CA GLN A 200 10.60 -12.68 0.72
C GLN A 200 10.49 -13.27 -0.69
N CYS A 201 9.41 -14.01 -0.95
CA CYS A 201 9.12 -14.57 -2.27
C CYS A 201 8.71 -13.46 -3.24
N LYS A 202 9.43 -13.32 -4.36
CA LYS A 202 9.11 -12.31 -5.40
C LYS A 202 7.76 -12.52 -6.09
N SER A 203 7.19 -13.72 -6.03
CA SER A 203 5.92 -14.03 -6.71
C SER A 203 4.69 -13.80 -5.83
N CYS A 204 4.77 -14.12 -4.53
CA CYS A 204 3.60 -14.09 -3.64
C CYS A 204 3.79 -13.21 -2.41
N GLY A 205 4.96 -12.59 -2.24
CA GLY A 205 5.26 -11.71 -1.10
C GLY A 205 5.37 -12.41 0.26
N LYS A 206 5.22 -13.75 0.32
CA LYS A 206 5.35 -14.56 1.55
C LYS A 206 6.81 -14.80 1.89
N ASN A 207 7.11 -14.84 3.18
CA ASN A 207 8.43 -15.19 3.66
C ASN A 207 8.64 -16.69 3.68
N TYR A 208 9.85 -17.12 3.38
CA TYR A 208 10.27 -18.51 3.45
C TYR A 208 11.66 -18.61 4.06
N ARG A 209 11.90 -19.74 4.72
CA ARG A 209 13.20 -20.05 5.32
C ARG A 209 14.17 -20.46 4.21
N ILE A 210 15.35 -19.88 4.25
CA ILE A 210 16.44 -20.22 3.32
C ILE A 210 17.09 -21.52 3.80
N LYS A 211 17.55 -22.35 2.86
CA LYS A 211 18.20 -23.63 3.19
C LYS A 211 19.63 -23.46 3.71
N SER A 212 20.33 -22.44 3.25
CA SER A 212 21.69 -22.07 3.68
C SER A 212 21.85 -20.55 3.62
N GLU A 213 22.79 -19.99 4.39
CA GLU A 213 23.06 -18.54 4.39
C GLU A 213 23.51 -18.03 3.00
N ASN A 214 24.14 -18.90 2.20
CA ASN A 214 24.65 -18.60 0.86
C ASN A 214 23.67 -18.93 -0.28
N ASP A 215 22.40 -19.23 -0.01
CA ASP A 215 21.44 -19.47 -1.08
C ASP A 215 20.92 -18.15 -1.66
N TYR A 216 21.75 -17.52 -2.50
CA TYR A 216 21.41 -16.32 -3.28
C TYR A 216 20.48 -16.63 -4.46
N SER A 217 20.31 -17.90 -4.80
CA SER A 217 19.61 -18.36 -6.01
C SER A 217 18.09 -18.45 -5.83
N SER A 218 17.62 -18.79 -4.62
CA SER A 218 16.20 -18.92 -4.35
C SER A 218 15.53 -17.54 -4.35
N LYS A 219 14.65 -17.32 -5.34
CA LYS A 219 13.82 -16.11 -5.50
C LYS A 219 12.36 -16.34 -5.08
N TYR A 220 11.96 -17.60 -4.94
CA TYR A 220 10.58 -18.01 -4.76
C TYR A 220 10.45 -19.02 -3.62
N CYS A 221 9.34 -18.96 -2.88
CA CYS A 221 9.00 -20.02 -1.93
C CYS A 221 8.73 -21.34 -2.66
N GLN A 222 8.80 -22.46 -1.95
CA GLN A 222 8.69 -23.80 -2.54
C GLN A 222 7.42 -23.99 -3.39
N LYS A 223 6.28 -23.40 -2.97
CA LYS A 223 5.01 -23.46 -3.72
C LYS A 223 5.13 -22.74 -5.07
N CYS A 224 5.54 -21.47 -5.06
CA CYS A 224 5.69 -20.66 -6.28
C CYS A 224 6.80 -21.19 -7.19
N ALA A 225 7.88 -21.73 -6.63
CA ALA A 225 8.95 -22.37 -7.40
C ALA A 225 8.42 -23.59 -8.18
N LYS A 226 7.62 -24.44 -7.52
CA LYS A 226 6.95 -25.60 -8.16
C LYS A 226 5.98 -25.16 -9.25
N GLU A 227 5.19 -24.12 -9.02
CA GLU A 227 4.24 -23.60 -10.03
C GLU A 227 4.94 -23.04 -11.26
N LYS A 228 5.99 -22.23 -11.07
CA LYS A 228 6.81 -21.73 -12.18
C LYS A 228 7.47 -22.87 -12.95
N HIS A 229 8.00 -23.87 -12.25
CA HIS A 229 8.59 -25.03 -12.92
C HIS A 229 7.56 -25.81 -13.75
N LYS A 230 6.34 -26.02 -13.22
CA LYS A 230 5.23 -26.62 -13.98
C LYS A 230 4.85 -25.79 -15.22
N GLN A 231 4.81 -24.47 -15.11
CA GLN A 231 4.52 -23.58 -16.26
C GLN A 231 5.60 -23.70 -17.33
N VAL A 232 6.88 -23.66 -16.96
CA VAL A 232 7.99 -23.81 -17.89
C VAL A 232 7.91 -25.17 -18.59
N ASN A 233 7.68 -26.26 -17.86
CA ASN A 233 7.57 -27.59 -18.45
C ASN A 233 6.41 -27.69 -19.45
N ARG A 234 5.25 -27.09 -19.15
CA ARG A 234 4.12 -27.01 -20.08
C ARG A 234 4.48 -26.26 -21.37
N ILE A 235 5.19 -25.13 -21.24
CA ILE A 235 5.64 -24.33 -22.40
C ILE A 235 6.64 -25.12 -23.24
N CYS A 236 7.61 -25.78 -22.61
CA CYS A 236 8.59 -26.62 -23.31
C CYS A 236 7.91 -27.78 -24.06
N MET A 237 6.96 -28.47 -23.44
CA MET A 237 6.21 -29.55 -24.10
C MET A 237 5.35 -29.04 -25.26
N LYS A 238 4.74 -27.84 -25.12
CA LYS A 238 4.00 -27.21 -26.23
C LYS A 238 4.92 -26.90 -27.41
N LYS A 239 6.09 -26.29 -27.16
CA LYS A 239 7.10 -26.01 -28.19
C LYS A 239 7.63 -27.28 -28.86
N SER A 240 7.84 -28.35 -28.11
CA SER A 240 8.26 -29.65 -28.68
C SER A 240 7.23 -30.19 -29.65
N ARG A 241 5.95 -30.19 -29.27
CA ARG A 241 4.84 -30.63 -30.13
C ARG A 241 4.66 -29.76 -31.37
N GLU A 242 4.82 -28.45 -31.23
CA GLU A 242 4.78 -27.52 -32.37
C GLU A 242 5.94 -27.75 -33.33
N LYS A 243 7.14 -28.03 -32.80
CA LYS A 243 8.31 -28.37 -33.60
C LYS A 243 8.10 -29.68 -34.35
N GLU A 244 7.60 -30.73 -33.70
CA GLU A 244 7.24 -32.01 -34.34
C GLU A 244 6.23 -31.83 -35.48
N LYS A 245 5.17 -31.04 -35.26
CA LYS A 245 4.17 -30.71 -36.30
C LYS A 245 4.78 -29.95 -37.47
N SER A 246 5.65 -28.98 -37.20
CA SER A 246 6.32 -28.20 -38.25
C SER A 246 7.28 -29.04 -39.10
N VAL A 247 7.93 -30.03 -38.49
CA VAL A 247 8.81 -30.97 -39.21
C VAL A 247 7.97 -31.93 -40.06
N GLN A 248 6.85 -32.44 -39.55
CA GLN A 248 5.94 -33.29 -40.35
C GLN A 248 5.34 -32.56 -41.56
N SER A 249 5.02 -31.26 -41.44
CA SER A 249 4.51 -30.46 -42.57
C SER A 249 5.56 -30.09 -43.63
N LEU A 250 6.86 -30.25 -43.34
CA LEU A 250 7.95 -30.00 -44.30
C LEU A 250 8.38 -31.27 -45.06
N VAL A 251 7.97 -32.44 -44.58
CA VAL A 251 8.29 -33.76 -45.16
C VAL A 251 7.10 -34.34 -45.95
N SER A 252 5.96 -33.62 -45.97
CA SER A 252 4.77 -33.92 -46.78
C SER A 252 4.68 -32.95 -47.95
#